data_AF-A0A962ZGQ0-F1
#
_entry.id   AF-A0A962ZGQ0-F1
#
_cell.length_a   1.000
_cell.length_b   1.000
_cell.length_c   1.000
_cell.angle_alpha   90.00
_cell.angle_beta   90.00
_cell.angle_gamma   90.00
#
_symmetry.space_group_name_H-M   'P 1'
#
loop_
_entity.id
_entity.type
_entity.pdbx_description
1 polymer ?
#
loop_
_entity_poly.entity_id
_entity_poly.type
_entity_poly.pdbx_seq_one_letter_code
_entity_poly.pdbx_strand_id
1 'polypeptide(L)'
;MKERIASLLEHAIATLRQQGVVPADASPSIQVERTRDKRHGDFASNVAMLLAKPAGQKPRDLAEALIAALPADNAVAKAEIAGPGFINFFVAEDFLGKQLQAALADERLGVAARSTPQTVVVDYSGPNLAKEMHVGHLRSTIIGDAVVRTLEFLGDKVARQNHVGDWGTQFGMLIAYLEEQPAGDNETALADLESFYRAAKKRFDESPEFADRARKLVVALQGGDADCLKKWAEFNRISLSHCLEVYERLGVSLTAEHVRGESAYNDDLAVVVNELKAKNLLTESDGAQCVFLDEFRNKDGDPLPVIVQKADGGYLYATSDLAALRYRQHMLGANRMLYFVDQRQALHFQQVFTVAKLAGFVNRDTELAHMGFGTMNGPDGKPFKTRDGGTVKLIDLLNEAEQRAYALVKEKNPSLADAELRDIARTVGIASVKYADLSKNRTSDYIFNFDQMLSFEGNT
;
A
#
# COMPACT_ATOMS: atom_id res chain seq x y z
N MET A 1 27.75 -6.13 0.72
CA MET A 1 28.45 -7.32 1.26
C MET A 1 27.98 -8.62 0.63
N LYS A 2 26.68 -8.96 0.62
CA LYS A 2 26.19 -10.20 -0.05
C LYS A 2 26.67 -10.33 -1.50
N GLU A 3 26.47 -9.28 -2.31
CA GLU A 3 26.94 -9.20 -3.70
C GLU A 3 28.46 -9.33 -3.81
N ARG A 4 29.21 -8.71 -2.88
CA ARG A 4 30.67 -8.81 -2.83
C ARG A 4 31.11 -10.27 -2.59
N ILE A 5 30.54 -10.96 -1.61
CA ILE A 5 30.81 -12.38 -1.34
C ILE A 5 30.42 -13.24 -2.54
N ALA A 6 29.27 -12.97 -3.18
CA ALA A 6 28.86 -13.68 -4.37
C ALA A 6 29.90 -13.53 -5.50
N SER A 7 30.37 -12.31 -5.76
CA SER A 7 31.44 -12.04 -6.72
C SER A 7 32.74 -12.78 -6.36
N LEU A 8 33.14 -12.85 -5.09
CA LEU A 8 34.33 -13.61 -4.68
C LEU A 8 34.16 -15.11 -4.96
N LEU A 9 32.97 -15.66 -4.70
CA LEU A 9 32.63 -17.04 -5.01
C LEU A 9 32.60 -17.31 -6.53
N GLU A 10 32.11 -16.37 -7.34
CA GLU A 10 32.16 -16.48 -8.81
C GLU A 10 33.60 -16.59 -9.32
N HIS A 11 34.52 -15.79 -8.77
CA HIS A 11 35.94 -15.86 -9.12
C HIS A 11 36.57 -17.19 -8.70
N ALA A 12 36.26 -17.67 -7.49
CA ALA A 12 36.72 -18.98 -7.02
C ALA A 12 36.22 -20.11 -7.93
N ILE A 13 34.93 -20.09 -8.30
CA ILE A 13 34.32 -21.07 -9.20
C ILE A 13 34.97 -21.01 -10.59
N ALA A 14 35.21 -19.81 -11.14
CA ALA A 14 35.89 -19.65 -12.43
C ALA A 14 37.31 -20.23 -12.40
N THR A 15 38.03 -20.04 -11.30
CA THR A 15 39.36 -20.63 -11.09
C THR A 15 39.29 -22.16 -11.05
N LEU A 16 38.34 -22.73 -10.29
CA LEU A 16 38.16 -24.18 -10.22
C LEU A 16 37.70 -24.80 -11.56
N ARG A 17 36.97 -24.04 -12.40
CA ARG A 17 36.63 -24.46 -13.77
C ARG A 17 37.88 -24.55 -14.65
N GLN A 18 38.78 -23.56 -14.57
CA GLN A 18 40.04 -23.58 -15.32
C GLN A 18 40.93 -24.75 -14.89
N GLN A 19 40.85 -25.16 -13.62
CA GLN A 19 41.58 -26.30 -13.07
C GLN A 19 40.92 -27.67 -13.36
N GLY A 20 39.75 -27.69 -14.00
CA GLY A 20 39.01 -28.92 -14.30
C GLY A 20 38.33 -29.56 -13.08
N VAL A 21 38.25 -28.86 -11.95
CA VAL A 21 37.59 -29.33 -10.72
C VAL A 21 36.08 -29.18 -10.82
N VAL A 22 35.60 -28.06 -11.38
CA VAL A 22 34.17 -27.81 -11.62
C VAL A 22 33.91 -27.84 -13.12
N PRO A 23 32.88 -28.56 -13.61
CA PRO A 23 32.52 -28.56 -15.02
C PRO A 23 32.17 -27.16 -15.55
N ALA A 24 32.50 -26.89 -16.82
CA ALA A 24 32.26 -25.59 -17.45
C ALA A 24 30.75 -25.25 -17.59
N ASP A 25 29.90 -26.26 -17.70
CA ASP A 25 28.45 -26.17 -17.84
C ASP A 25 27.72 -26.01 -16.48
N ALA A 26 28.38 -26.32 -15.36
CA ALA A 26 27.78 -26.23 -14.03
C ALA A 26 27.60 -24.77 -13.59
N SER A 27 26.39 -24.21 -13.71
CA SER A 27 26.07 -22.81 -13.38
C SER A 27 25.13 -22.70 -12.17
N PRO A 28 25.64 -22.70 -10.93
CA PRO A 28 24.81 -22.62 -9.73
C PRO A 28 24.29 -21.19 -9.53
N SER A 29 23.06 -21.07 -9.02
CA SER A 29 22.60 -19.81 -8.44
C SER A 29 23.30 -19.60 -7.10
N ILE A 30 24.25 -18.67 -7.03
CA ILE A 30 24.99 -18.38 -5.80
C ILE A 30 24.06 -17.65 -4.83
N GLN A 31 23.79 -18.28 -3.70
CA GLN A 31 23.02 -17.69 -2.61
C GLN A 31 23.93 -17.37 -1.44
N VAL A 32 23.84 -16.12 -0.97
CA VAL A 32 24.54 -15.63 0.22
C VAL A 32 23.51 -15.08 1.20
N GLU A 33 23.37 -15.74 2.33
CA GLU A 33 22.40 -15.40 3.37
C GLU A 33 23.08 -14.86 4.61
N ARG A 34 22.33 -14.11 5.43
CA ARG A 34 22.80 -13.73 6.77
C ARG A 34 22.65 -14.95 7.68
N THR A 35 23.66 -15.20 8.50
CA THR A 35 23.58 -16.23 9.53
C THR A 35 22.59 -15.81 10.62
N ARG A 36 21.93 -16.79 11.24
CA ARG A 36 21.08 -16.53 12.43
C ARG A 36 21.89 -16.42 13.71
N ASP A 37 22.99 -17.16 13.77
CA ASP A 37 23.90 -17.22 14.91
C ASP A 37 25.25 -16.61 14.52
N LYS A 38 25.67 -15.58 15.26
CA LYS A 38 26.93 -14.88 15.02
C LYS A 38 28.17 -15.78 15.18
N ARG A 39 28.06 -16.91 15.91
CA ARG A 39 29.13 -17.90 16.00
C ARG A 39 29.45 -18.56 14.65
N HIS A 40 28.51 -18.53 13.72
CA HIS A 40 28.68 -19.05 12.36
C HIS A 40 29.14 -17.96 11.37
N GLY A 41 29.65 -16.82 11.83
CA GLY A 41 30.00 -15.69 10.98
C GLY A 41 28.81 -14.78 10.69
N ASP A 42 28.95 -13.88 9.72
CA ASP A 42 27.94 -12.88 9.34
C ASP A 42 27.11 -13.32 8.14
N PHE A 43 27.74 -14.08 7.23
CA PHE A 43 27.12 -14.58 6.01
C PHE A 43 27.46 -16.05 5.79
N ALA A 44 26.59 -16.77 5.08
CA ALA A 44 26.82 -18.15 4.70
C ALA A 44 26.40 -18.41 3.25
N SER A 45 27.07 -19.37 2.60
CA SER A 45 26.69 -19.88 1.29
C SER A 45 26.68 -21.42 1.28
N ASN A 46 25.74 -22.01 0.54
CA ASN A 46 25.63 -23.44 0.30
C ASN A 46 26.18 -23.86 -1.08
N VAL A 47 26.89 -22.97 -1.78
CA VAL A 47 27.27 -23.17 -3.19
C VAL A 47 28.12 -24.44 -3.42
N ALA A 48 28.97 -24.82 -2.46
CA ALA A 48 29.75 -26.05 -2.54
C ALA A 48 28.86 -27.30 -2.60
N MET A 49 27.73 -27.30 -1.89
CA MET A 49 26.77 -28.42 -1.92
C MET A 49 26.05 -28.51 -3.26
N LEU A 50 25.76 -27.38 -3.90
CA LEU A 50 25.13 -27.33 -5.22
C LEU A 50 26.08 -27.84 -6.31
N LEU A 51 27.38 -27.53 -6.19
CA LEU A 51 28.41 -27.90 -7.16
C LEU A 51 29.03 -29.29 -6.94
N ALA A 52 28.88 -29.88 -5.75
CA ALA A 52 29.51 -31.16 -5.38
C ALA A 52 29.16 -32.30 -6.36
N LYS A 53 27.87 -32.46 -6.68
CA LYS A 53 27.41 -33.51 -7.60
C LYS A 53 27.92 -33.30 -9.03
N PRO A 54 27.81 -32.10 -9.64
CA PRO A 54 28.45 -31.80 -10.92
C PRO A 54 29.97 -32.04 -10.93
N ALA A 55 30.67 -31.66 -9.86
CA ALA A 55 32.12 -31.81 -9.75
C ALA A 55 32.57 -33.25 -9.43
N GLY A 56 31.66 -34.16 -9.11
CA GLY A 56 32.01 -35.52 -8.66
C GLY A 56 32.81 -35.56 -7.36
N GLN A 57 32.69 -34.51 -6.52
CA GLN A 57 33.43 -34.36 -5.26
C GLN A 57 32.50 -34.39 -4.05
N LYS A 58 33.07 -34.65 -2.86
CA LYS A 58 32.32 -34.45 -1.61
C LYS A 58 32.12 -32.94 -1.39
N PRO A 59 30.97 -32.49 -0.86
CA PRO A 59 30.73 -31.06 -0.68
C PRO A 59 31.74 -30.35 0.22
N ARG A 60 32.29 -31.06 1.21
CA ARG A 60 33.33 -30.53 2.10
C ARG A 60 34.65 -30.30 1.36
N ASP A 61 35.11 -31.29 0.59
CA ASP A 61 36.33 -31.20 -0.23
C ASP A 61 36.19 -30.05 -1.25
N LEU A 62 35.01 -29.90 -1.86
CA LEU A 62 34.75 -28.79 -2.77
C LEU A 62 34.70 -27.43 -2.05
N ALA A 63 34.18 -27.37 -0.82
CA ALA A 63 34.21 -26.15 -0.02
C ALA A 63 35.65 -25.75 0.36
N GLU A 64 36.54 -26.71 0.65
CA GLU A 64 37.96 -26.47 0.87
C GLU A 64 38.63 -25.90 -0.39
N ALA A 65 38.36 -26.50 -1.55
CA ALA A 65 38.87 -26.02 -2.83
C ALA A 65 38.35 -24.61 -3.16
N LEU A 66 37.07 -24.31 -2.88
CA LEU A 66 36.49 -22.98 -3.08
C LEU A 66 37.14 -21.94 -2.17
N ILE A 67 37.31 -22.25 -0.88
CA ILE A 67 37.96 -21.32 0.07
C ILE A 67 39.42 -21.06 -0.35
N ALA A 68 40.15 -22.10 -0.77
CA ALA A 68 41.53 -21.95 -1.25
C ALA A 68 41.63 -21.11 -2.53
N ALA A 69 40.59 -21.13 -3.38
CA ALA A 69 40.51 -20.35 -4.61
C ALA A 69 39.87 -18.96 -4.42
N LEU A 70 39.43 -18.59 -3.21
CA LEU A 70 38.89 -17.25 -2.96
C LEU A 70 39.99 -16.19 -3.13
N PRO A 71 39.76 -15.14 -3.94
CA PRO A 71 40.68 -14.03 -3.99
C PRO A 71 40.70 -13.29 -2.64
N ALA A 72 41.87 -12.76 -2.27
CA ALA A 72 42.01 -11.96 -1.05
C ALA A 72 41.15 -10.70 -1.13
N ASP A 73 40.39 -10.42 -0.06
CA ASP A 73 39.50 -9.27 0.02
C ASP A 73 39.54 -8.67 1.43
N ASN A 74 39.74 -7.35 1.51
CA ASN A 74 39.87 -6.64 2.78
C ASN A 74 38.60 -6.58 3.64
N ALA A 75 37.44 -6.95 3.07
CA ALA A 75 36.17 -7.01 3.79
C ALA A 75 35.90 -8.38 4.41
N VAL A 76 36.65 -9.44 4.03
CA VAL A 76 36.48 -10.80 4.57
C VAL A 76 37.66 -11.11 5.47
N ALA A 77 37.42 -11.20 6.78
CA ALA A 77 38.45 -11.59 7.75
C ALA A 77 38.83 -13.07 7.60
N LYS A 78 37.84 -13.93 7.42
CA LYS A 78 38.02 -15.37 7.22
C LYS A 78 36.79 -16.01 6.59
N ALA A 79 37.01 -17.15 5.95
CA ALA A 79 35.97 -18.07 5.50
C ALA A 79 36.20 -19.45 6.13
N GLU A 80 35.15 -20.08 6.67
CA GLU A 80 35.23 -21.36 7.37
C GLU A 80 34.16 -22.33 6.89
N ILE A 81 34.45 -23.62 6.92
CA ILE A 81 33.49 -24.65 6.51
C ILE A 81 32.65 -25.06 7.72
N ALA A 82 31.33 -25.08 7.54
CA ALA A 82 30.39 -25.57 8.52
C ALA A 82 29.57 -26.77 7.99
N GLY A 83 29.38 -27.75 8.89
CA GLY A 83 28.57 -28.93 8.63
C GLY A 83 28.99 -29.68 7.36
N PRO A 84 28.05 -29.99 6.45
CA PRO A 84 28.33 -30.82 5.27
C PRO A 84 29.10 -30.10 4.16
N GLY A 85 29.21 -28.76 4.18
CA GLY A 85 29.81 -27.98 3.10
C GLY A 85 29.28 -26.55 2.97
N PHE A 86 28.73 -25.96 4.04
CA PHE A 86 28.46 -24.53 4.05
C PHE A 86 29.77 -23.77 4.17
N ILE A 87 29.86 -22.62 3.51
CA ILE A 87 30.98 -21.68 3.67
C ILE A 87 30.45 -20.47 4.44
N ASN A 88 30.95 -20.31 5.66
CA ASN A 88 30.65 -19.19 6.55
C ASN A 88 31.69 -18.09 6.36
N PHE A 89 31.25 -16.84 6.26
CA PHE A 89 32.09 -15.67 6.04
C PHE A 89 31.99 -14.72 7.24
N PHE A 90 33.14 -14.25 7.70
CA PHE A 90 33.27 -13.28 8.78
C PHE A 90 33.76 -11.96 8.19
N VAL A 91 33.04 -10.87 8.46
CA VAL A 91 33.40 -9.54 7.99
C VAL A 91 34.58 -9.00 8.80
N ALA A 92 35.53 -8.35 8.12
CA ALA A 92 36.66 -7.70 8.79
C ALA A 92 36.21 -6.49 9.62
N GLU A 93 36.68 -6.40 10.87
CA GLU A 93 36.36 -5.30 11.79
C GLU A 93 36.80 -3.94 11.24
N ASP A 94 38.01 -3.85 10.67
CA ASP A 94 38.51 -2.63 10.02
C ASP A 94 37.61 -2.17 8.87
N PHE A 95 37.04 -3.12 8.13
CA PHE A 95 36.09 -2.82 7.07
C PHE A 95 34.79 -2.26 7.66
N LEU A 96 34.23 -2.91 8.68
CA LEU A 96 33.03 -2.43 9.38
C LEU A 96 33.24 -1.04 9.98
N GLY A 97 34.37 -0.79 10.64
CA GLY A 97 34.73 0.52 11.19
C GLY A 97 34.75 1.62 10.13
N LYS A 98 35.33 1.33 8.96
CA LYS A 98 35.32 2.26 7.82
C LYS A 98 33.91 2.51 7.28
N GLN A 99 33.06 1.48 7.20
CA GLN A 99 31.67 1.64 6.78
C GLN A 99 30.86 2.49 7.78
N LEU A 100 31.07 2.31 9.09
CA LEU A 100 30.42 3.13 10.12
C LEU A 100 30.87 4.59 10.04
N GLN A 101 32.16 4.85 9.87
CA GLN A 101 32.67 6.22 9.68
C GLN A 101 32.10 6.88 8.42
N ALA A 102 32.03 6.14 7.31
CA ALA A 102 31.43 6.63 6.08
C ALA A 102 29.93 6.93 6.26
N ALA A 103 29.18 6.05 6.92
CA ALA A 103 27.75 6.25 7.17
C ALA A 103 27.50 7.44 8.11
N LEU A 104 28.32 7.65 9.14
CA LEU A 104 28.19 8.81 10.03
C LEU A 104 28.49 10.14 9.33
N ALA A 105 29.30 10.11 8.26
CA ALA A 105 29.63 11.30 7.47
C ALA A 105 28.63 11.58 6.33
N ASP A 106 27.65 10.69 6.10
CA ASP A 106 26.63 10.80 5.06
C ASP A 106 25.25 11.03 5.71
N GLU A 107 24.55 12.08 5.31
CA GLU A 107 23.18 12.37 5.78
C GLU A 107 22.20 11.22 5.52
N ARG A 108 22.50 10.37 4.53
CA ARG A 108 21.70 9.20 4.17
C ARG A 108 22.21 7.90 4.79
N LEU A 109 23.19 7.98 5.70
CA LEU A 109 23.78 6.84 6.39
C LEU A 109 24.35 5.76 5.45
N GLY A 110 24.86 6.15 4.28
CA GLY A 110 25.38 5.24 3.27
C GLY A 110 24.30 4.51 2.46
N VAL A 111 23.02 4.88 2.59
CA VAL A 111 21.95 4.31 1.77
C VAL A 111 21.97 4.96 0.38
N ALA A 112 22.54 4.24 -0.58
CA ALA A 112 22.57 4.66 -1.97
C ALA A 112 21.15 4.88 -2.52
N ALA A 113 20.98 5.99 -3.24
CA ALA A 113 19.80 6.18 -4.08
C ALA A 113 19.87 5.20 -5.27
N ARG A 114 18.72 4.89 -5.87
CA ARG A 114 18.66 4.07 -7.09
C ARG A 114 19.46 4.75 -8.21
N SER A 115 20.27 3.96 -8.89
CA SER A 115 21.00 4.40 -10.09
C SER A 115 20.06 4.78 -11.24
N THR A 116 18.91 4.13 -11.32
CA THR A 116 17.86 4.41 -12.30
C THR A 116 16.53 4.65 -11.57
N PRO A 117 16.21 5.92 -11.24
CA PRO A 117 14.94 6.28 -10.62
C PRO A 117 13.74 5.86 -11.47
N GLN A 118 12.68 5.37 -10.82
CA GLN A 118 11.41 5.06 -11.46
C GLN A 118 10.36 6.12 -11.10
N THR A 119 9.37 6.31 -11.98
CA THR A 119 8.14 6.99 -11.61
C THR A 119 7.16 5.97 -11.03
N VAL A 120 6.90 6.06 -9.73
CA VAL A 120 6.02 5.15 -9.00
C VAL A 120 4.75 5.87 -8.60
N VAL A 121 3.61 5.43 -9.11
CA VAL A 121 2.30 5.89 -8.63
C VAL A 121 1.93 5.06 -7.41
N VAL A 122 1.55 5.72 -6.32
CA VAL A 122 1.09 5.06 -5.10
C VAL A 122 -0.32 5.53 -4.78
N ASP A 123 -1.27 4.61 -4.89
CA ASP A 123 -2.68 4.81 -4.58
C ASP A 123 -2.98 4.31 -3.17
N TYR A 124 -3.37 5.23 -2.28
CA TYR A 124 -3.60 4.92 -0.87
C TYR A 124 -4.54 5.93 -0.20
N SER A 125 -5.01 5.55 0.98
CA SER A 125 -6.10 6.17 1.75
C SER A 125 -7.48 6.00 1.10
N GLY A 126 -7.74 6.69 -0.01
CA GLY A 126 -8.98 6.60 -0.79
C GLY A 126 -10.29 6.61 0.01
N PRO A 127 -10.51 7.54 0.95
CA PRO A 127 -11.76 7.58 1.72
C PRO A 127 -12.96 7.93 0.83
N ASN A 128 -14.13 7.42 1.19
CA ASN A 128 -15.39 7.84 0.58
C ASN A 128 -15.87 9.15 1.22
N LEU A 129 -15.96 10.23 0.45
CA LEU A 129 -16.28 11.56 0.96
C LEU A 129 -17.75 11.70 1.42
N ALA A 130 -18.63 10.77 1.06
CA ALA A 130 -20.00 10.76 1.57
C ALA A 130 -20.10 10.40 3.06
N LYS A 131 -19.01 9.94 3.69
CA LYS A 131 -18.96 9.50 5.08
C LYS A 131 -17.65 9.94 5.74
N GLU A 132 -17.62 9.94 7.07
CA GLU A 132 -16.37 10.18 7.78
C GLU A 132 -15.34 9.07 7.55
N MET A 133 -14.06 9.46 7.62
CA MET A 133 -12.96 8.53 7.57
C MET A 133 -12.96 7.63 8.82
N HIS A 134 -13.02 6.33 8.59
CA HIS A 134 -12.97 5.32 9.63
C HIS A 134 -11.70 4.46 9.57
N VAL A 135 -11.53 3.61 10.59
CA VAL A 135 -10.41 2.66 10.75
C VAL A 135 -10.12 1.74 9.56
N GLY A 136 -11.07 1.58 8.64
CA GLY A 136 -10.87 0.82 7.40
C GLY A 136 -9.92 1.50 6.42
N HIS A 137 -9.91 2.84 6.40
CA HIS A 137 -9.00 3.64 5.58
C HIS A 137 -7.64 3.86 6.27
N LEU A 138 -7.56 3.62 7.58
CA LEU A 138 -6.36 3.85 8.38
C LEU A 138 -5.17 3.01 7.89
N ARG A 139 -5.39 1.71 7.68
CA ARG A 139 -4.31 0.80 7.22
C ARG A 139 -3.74 1.21 5.87
N SER A 140 -4.61 1.49 4.90
CA SER A 140 -4.19 1.99 3.58
C SER A 140 -3.35 3.26 3.74
N THR A 141 -3.83 4.20 4.56
CA THR A 141 -3.17 5.50 4.79
C THR A 141 -1.76 5.32 5.37
N ILE A 142 -1.62 4.51 6.42
CA ILE A 142 -0.33 4.33 7.12
C ILE A 142 0.67 3.54 6.27
N ILE A 143 0.24 2.40 5.73
CA ILE A 143 1.11 1.49 4.99
C ILE A 143 1.55 2.15 3.68
N GLY A 144 0.62 2.78 2.96
CA GLY A 144 0.92 3.52 1.73
C GLY A 144 1.92 4.64 1.98
N ASP A 145 1.71 5.46 3.02
CA ASP A 145 2.62 6.57 3.34
C ASP A 145 4.03 6.10 3.71
N ALA A 146 4.15 5.00 4.45
CA ALA A 146 5.45 4.40 4.78
C ALA A 146 6.21 3.93 3.52
N VAL A 147 5.50 3.35 2.56
CA VAL A 147 6.09 2.92 1.28
C VAL A 147 6.48 4.12 0.43
N VAL A 148 5.64 5.15 0.36
CA VAL A 148 5.95 6.41 -0.32
C VAL A 148 7.25 7.01 0.21
N ARG A 149 7.36 7.19 1.54
CA ARG A 149 8.57 7.72 2.18
C ARG A 149 9.80 6.88 1.90
N THR A 150 9.65 5.56 1.87
CA THR A 150 10.74 4.63 1.56
C THR A 150 11.21 4.79 0.11
N LEU A 151 10.28 4.84 -0.84
CA LEU A 151 10.59 5.00 -2.26
C LEU A 151 11.26 6.35 -2.55
N GLU A 152 10.75 7.44 -1.97
CA GLU A 152 11.37 8.77 -2.09
C GLU A 152 12.76 8.79 -1.46
N PHE A 153 12.92 8.19 -0.28
CA PHE A 153 14.24 8.08 0.34
C PHE A 153 15.20 7.29 -0.55
N LEU A 154 14.75 6.27 -1.28
CA LEU A 154 15.54 5.53 -2.26
C LEU A 154 15.74 6.28 -3.59
N GLY A 155 15.16 7.47 -3.76
CA GLY A 155 15.36 8.34 -4.93
C GLY A 155 14.36 8.14 -6.07
N ASP A 156 13.29 7.36 -5.88
CA ASP A 156 12.22 7.24 -6.88
C ASP A 156 11.37 8.53 -6.94
N LYS A 157 10.81 8.83 -8.12
CA LYS A 157 9.80 9.89 -8.28
C LYS A 157 8.44 9.30 -7.92
N VAL A 158 7.90 9.68 -6.76
CA VAL A 158 6.62 9.15 -6.29
C VAL A 158 5.47 10.10 -6.60
N ALA A 159 4.46 9.59 -7.33
CA ALA A 159 3.19 10.27 -7.55
C ALA A 159 2.13 9.67 -6.63
N ARG A 160 1.88 10.34 -5.50
CA ARG A 160 0.79 9.96 -4.58
C ARG A 160 -0.55 10.21 -5.26
N GLN A 161 -1.49 9.28 -5.13
CA GLN A 161 -2.86 9.42 -5.59
C GLN A 161 -3.79 9.09 -4.43
N ASN A 162 -4.57 10.07 -3.98
CA ASN A 162 -5.66 9.85 -3.05
C ASN A 162 -6.94 9.68 -3.86
N HIS A 163 -7.27 8.42 -4.18
CA HIS A 163 -8.42 8.06 -5.01
C HIS A 163 -9.71 8.07 -4.18
N VAL A 164 -10.17 9.28 -3.84
CA VAL A 164 -11.35 9.48 -3.01
C VAL A 164 -12.64 9.07 -3.71
N GLY A 165 -13.56 8.46 -2.96
CA GLY A 165 -14.92 8.17 -3.42
C GLY A 165 -15.78 9.44 -3.35
N ASP A 166 -15.64 10.30 -4.36
CA ASP A 166 -16.30 11.60 -4.45
C ASP A 166 -17.46 11.62 -5.47
N TRP A 167 -17.79 10.47 -6.04
CA TRP A 167 -18.87 10.31 -7.02
C TRP A 167 -19.74 9.10 -6.68
N GLY A 168 -21.02 9.14 -7.08
CA GLY A 168 -21.95 8.03 -6.88
C GLY A 168 -23.38 8.45 -6.52
N THR A 169 -24.28 7.47 -6.48
CA THR A 169 -25.73 7.70 -6.27
C THR A 169 -26.06 8.23 -4.88
N GLN A 170 -25.19 7.98 -3.90
CA GLN A 170 -25.31 8.49 -2.53
C GLN A 170 -25.32 10.02 -2.47
N PHE A 171 -24.69 10.72 -3.42
CA PHE A 171 -24.68 12.18 -3.44
C PHE A 171 -26.06 12.79 -3.70
N GLY A 172 -26.98 12.07 -4.38
CA GLY A 172 -28.33 12.56 -4.60
C GLY A 172 -29.10 12.81 -3.32
N MET A 173 -29.02 11.91 -2.34
CA MET A 173 -29.69 12.10 -1.04
C MET A 173 -28.97 13.16 -0.18
N LEU A 174 -27.66 13.29 -0.31
CA LEU A 174 -26.88 14.29 0.45
C LEU A 174 -27.19 15.69 -0.04
N ILE A 175 -27.24 15.90 -1.36
CA ILE A 175 -27.65 17.17 -1.97
C ILE A 175 -29.11 17.46 -1.61
N ALA A 176 -30.02 16.47 -1.71
CA ALA A 176 -31.42 16.63 -1.35
C ALA A 176 -31.63 17.04 0.11
N TYR A 177 -30.78 16.55 1.01
CA TYR A 177 -30.82 16.87 2.44
C TYR A 177 -30.18 18.23 2.74
N LEU A 178 -29.11 18.58 2.01
CA LEU A 178 -28.47 19.90 2.08
C LEU A 178 -29.46 21.01 1.67
N GLU A 179 -30.30 20.77 0.67
CA GLU A 179 -31.35 21.70 0.25
C GLU A 179 -32.45 21.91 1.30
N GLU A 180 -32.64 20.97 2.23
CA GLU A 180 -33.58 21.12 3.35
C GLU A 180 -32.97 21.90 4.53
N GLN A 181 -31.66 22.15 4.53
CA GLN A 181 -31.01 22.93 5.58
C GLN A 181 -31.18 24.44 5.36
N PRO A 182 -31.19 25.25 6.42
CA PRO A 182 -31.21 26.70 6.31
C PRO A 182 -30.04 27.22 5.47
N ALA A 183 -30.31 28.12 4.53
CA ALA A 183 -29.28 28.69 3.67
C ALA A 183 -28.21 29.41 4.51
N GLY A 184 -26.94 29.06 4.28
CA GLY A 184 -25.78 29.64 4.98
C GLY A 184 -25.26 28.83 6.17
N ASP A 185 -25.91 27.72 6.52
CA ASP A 185 -25.52 26.87 7.66
C ASP A 185 -24.76 25.59 7.24
N ASN A 186 -24.32 25.51 5.97
CA ASN A 186 -23.74 24.30 5.39
C ASN A 186 -22.49 23.80 6.13
N GLU A 187 -21.61 24.71 6.57
CA GLU A 187 -20.41 24.32 7.32
C GLU A 187 -20.75 23.76 8.71
N THR A 188 -21.77 24.29 9.37
CA THR A 188 -22.23 23.77 10.67
C THR A 188 -23.01 22.46 10.51
N ALA A 189 -23.85 22.37 9.48
CA ALA A 189 -24.58 21.14 9.15
C ALA A 189 -23.65 19.99 8.77
N LEU A 190 -22.52 20.29 8.12
CA LEU A 190 -21.54 19.31 7.67
C LEU A 190 -20.38 19.11 8.66
N ALA A 191 -20.37 19.79 9.81
CA ALA A 191 -19.37 19.60 10.86
C ALA A 191 -19.34 18.15 11.40
N ASP A 192 -20.50 17.49 11.44
CA ASP A 192 -20.63 16.05 11.73
C ASP A 192 -21.23 15.31 10.53
N LEU A 193 -20.35 14.96 9.58
CA LEU A 193 -20.73 14.29 8.32
C LEU A 193 -21.43 12.96 8.56
N GLU A 194 -21.10 12.24 9.64
CA GLU A 194 -21.76 10.98 9.96
C GLU A 194 -23.21 11.22 10.36
N SER A 195 -23.46 12.19 11.24
CA SER A 195 -24.82 12.58 11.62
C SER A 195 -25.62 13.08 10.42
N PHE A 196 -25.01 13.92 9.57
CA PHE A 196 -25.63 14.40 8.34
C PHE A 196 -26.03 13.24 7.40
N TYR A 197 -25.10 12.31 7.13
CA TYR A 197 -25.36 11.15 6.29
C TYR A 197 -26.48 10.27 6.86
N ARG A 198 -26.46 10.00 8.18
CA ARG A 198 -27.50 9.19 8.85
C ARG A 198 -28.87 9.86 8.76
N ALA A 199 -28.94 11.18 8.93
CA ALA A 199 -30.18 11.94 8.82
C ALA A 199 -30.71 11.96 7.38
N ALA A 200 -29.85 12.20 6.39
CA ALA A 200 -30.20 12.11 4.97
C ALA A 200 -30.72 10.71 4.59
N LYS A 201 -30.04 9.66 5.08
CA LYS A 201 -30.44 8.26 4.83
C LYS A 201 -31.78 7.93 5.49
N LYS A 202 -32.00 8.35 6.73
CA LYS A 202 -33.29 8.20 7.42
C LYS A 202 -34.41 8.88 6.64
N ARG A 203 -34.18 10.12 6.19
CA ARG A 203 -35.14 10.88 5.39
C ARG A 203 -35.46 10.18 4.06
N PHE A 204 -34.45 9.60 3.41
CA PHE A 204 -34.61 8.80 2.20
C PHE A 204 -35.46 7.54 2.41
N ASP A 205 -35.31 6.87 3.54
CA ASP A 205 -36.05 5.63 3.82
C ASP A 205 -37.49 5.93 4.29
N GLU A 206 -37.73 7.05 4.97
CA GLU A 206 -39.05 7.40 5.53
C GLU A 206 -39.96 8.20 4.56
N SER A 207 -39.40 8.87 3.54
CA SER A 207 -40.16 9.73 2.64
C SER A 207 -39.98 9.35 1.17
N PRO A 208 -41.03 8.79 0.52
CA PRO A 208 -41.02 8.50 -0.91
C PRO A 208 -40.75 9.74 -1.77
N GLU A 209 -41.32 10.89 -1.39
CA GLU A 209 -41.13 12.17 -2.06
C GLU A 209 -39.66 12.63 -2.03
N PHE A 210 -39.01 12.49 -0.88
CA PHE A 210 -37.58 12.78 -0.73
C PHE A 210 -36.74 11.80 -1.55
N ALA A 211 -37.06 10.51 -1.51
CA ALA A 211 -36.33 9.49 -2.26
C ALA A 211 -36.40 9.74 -3.78
N ASP A 212 -37.56 10.12 -4.30
CA ASP A 212 -37.73 10.47 -5.71
C ASP A 212 -36.97 11.75 -6.08
N ARG A 213 -36.97 12.76 -5.20
CA ARG A 213 -36.15 13.97 -5.40
C ARG A 213 -34.65 13.62 -5.42
N ALA A 214 -34.17 12.82 -4.47
CA ALA A 214 -32.79 12.37 -4.41
C ALA A 214 -32.36 11.62 -5.67
N ARG A 215 -33.22 10.72 -6.21
CA ARG A 215 -32.97 10.04 -7.49
C ARG A 215 -32.87 11.01 -8.67
N LYS A 216 -33.76 12.01 -8.74
CA LYS A 216 -33.72 13.05 -9.78
C LYS A 216 -32.44 13.88 -9.69
N LEU A 217 -31.98 14.20 -8.47
CA LEU A 217 -30.73 14.92 -8.25
C LEU A 217 -29.49 14.12 -8.66
N VAL A 218 -29.51 12.78 -8.54
CA VAL A 218 -28.43 11.94 -9.13
C VAL A 218 -28.37 12.13 -10.64
N VAL A 219 -29.52 12.08 -11.33
CA VAL A 219 -29.58 12.26 -12.78
C VAL A 219 -29.14 13.67 -13.17
N ALA A 220 -29.57 14.70 -12.44
CA ALA A 220 -29.17 16.08 -12.68
C ALA A 220 -27.65 16.28 -12.48
N LEU A 221 -27.08 15.72 -11.41
CA LEU A 221 -25.64 15.76 -11.13
C LEU A 221 -24.84 15.07 -12.24
N GLN A 222 -25.27 13.89 -12.67
CA GLN A 222 -24.63 13.15 -13.77
C GLN A 222 -24.80 13.84 -15.13
N GLY A 223 -25.90 14.57 -15.32
CA GLY A 223 -26.17 15.39 -16.50
C GLY A 223 -25.42 16.73 -16.53
N GLY A 224 -24.64 17.05 -15.50
CA GLY A 224 -23.85 18.28 -15.42
C GLY A 224 -24.64 19.53 -15.05
N ASP A 225 -25.76 19.38 -14.33
CA ASP A 225 -26.52 20.52 -13.81
C ASP A 225 -25.65 21.41 -12.90
N ALA A 226 -25.58 22.71 -13.21
CA ALA A 226 -24.65 23.64 -12.58
C ALA A 226 -24.92 23.82 -11.08
N ASP A 227 -26.19 23.86 -10.66
CA ASP A 227 -26.56 24.03 -9.26
C ASP A 227 -26.28 22.76 -8.44
N CYS A 228 -26.55 21.59 -9.01
CA CYS A 228 -26.18 20.30 -8.40
C CYS A 228 -24.67 20.15 -8.25
N LEU A 229 -23.90 20.47 -9.30
CA LEU A 229 -22.43 20.42 -9.27
C LEU A 229 -21.85 21.38 -8.24
N LYS A 230 -22.43 22.56 -8.07
CA LYS A 230 -22.00 23.53 -7.04
C LYS A 230 -22.17 22.95 -5.63
N LYS A 231 -23.33 22.38 -5.33
CA LYS A 231 -23.62 21.75 -4.02
C LYS A 231 -22.75 20.53 -3.77
N TRP A 232 -22.55 19.69 -4.79
CA TRP A 232 -21.65 18.56 -4.76
C TRP A 232 -20.20 18.96 -4.44
N ALA A 233 -19.69 19.99 -5.13
CA ALA A 233 -18.33 20.50 -4.92
C ALA A 233 -18.17 21.08 -3.51
N GLU A 234 -19.18 21.81 -3.00
CA GLU A 234 -19.17 22.34 -1.63
C GLU A 234 -19.14 21.22 -0.58
N PHE A 235 -19.99 20.20 -0.73
CA PHE A 235 -20.00 19.03 0.15
C PHE A 235 -18.65 18.31 0.15
N ASN A 236 -18.10 18.04 -1.04
CA ASN A 236 -16.80 17.37 -1.17
C ASN A 236 -15.65 18.20 -0.59
N ARG A 237 -15.68 19.53 -0.73
CA ARG A 237 -14.68 20.43 -0.13
C ARG A 237 -14.65 20.28 1.39
N ILE A 238 -15.81 20.31 2.03
CA ILE A 238 -15.93 20.22 3.49
C ILE A 238 -15.58 18.81 3.98
N SER A 239 -16.04 17.76 3.28
CA SER A 239 -15.68 16.39 3.62
C SER A 239 -14.17 16.13 3.49
N LEU A 240 -13.57 16.67 2.44
CA LEU A 240 -12.13 16.57 2.23
C LEU A 240 -11.34 17.33 3.30
N SER A 241 -11.79 18.50 3.78
CA SER A 241 -11.05 19.22 4.84
C SER A 241 -10.95 18.41 6.12
N HIS A 242 -12.02 17.71 6.52
CA HIS A 242 -11.96 16.80 7.67
C HIS A 242 -10.97 15.63 7.46
N CYS A 243 -10.88 15.10 6.24
CA CYS A 243 -9.88 14.07 5.91
C CYS A 243 -8.44 14.62 5.98
N LEU A 244 -8.22 15.84 5.48
CA LEU A 244 -6.91 16.50 5.51
C LEU A 244 -6.44 16.80 6.94
N GLU A 245 -7.35 17.21 7.84
CA GLU A 245 -7.04 17.41 9.26
C GLU A 245 -6.57 16.11 9.93
N VAL A 246 -7.22 14.99 9.61
CA VAL A 246 -6.80 13.66 10.09
C VAL A 246 -5.43 13.29 9.52
N TYR A 247 -5.14 13.61 8.27
CA TYR A 247 -3.83 13.36 7.67
C TYR A 247 -2.71 14.18 8.32
N GLU A 248 -2.96 15.46 8.58
CA GLU A 248 -2.03 16.33 9.29
C GLU A 248 -1.73 15.77 10.69
N ARG A 249 -2.77 15.35 11.40
CA ARG A 249 -2.62 14.76 12.73
C ARG A 249 -1.83 13.46 12.72
N LEU A 250 -2.03 12.60 11.72
CA LEU A 250 -1.26 11.37 11.52
C LEU A 250 0.18 11.62 11.03
N GLY A 251 0.50 12.84 10.62
CA GLY A 251 1.76 13.18 9.96
C GLY A 251 1.97 12.36 8.69
N VAL A 252 0.91 12.11 7.92
CA VAL A 252 1.04 11.48 6.59
C VAL A 252 1.31 12.55 5.54
N SER A 253 1.91 12.16 4.41
CA SER A 253 2.35 13.07 3.36
C SER A 253 1.28 13.39 2.30
N LEU A 254 0.03 12.97 2.51
CA LEU A 254 -1.10 13.35 1.65
C LEU A 254 -1.51 14.81 1.89
N THR A 255 -1.84 15.48 0.80
CA THR A 255 -2.30 16.88 0.77
C THR A 255 -3.41 17.00 -0.28
N ALA A 256 -4.06 18.16 -0.35
CA ALA A 256 -5.12 18.42 -1.33
C ALA A 256 -4.65 18.22 -2.79
N GLU A 257 -3.37 18.50 -3.10
CA GLU A 257 -2.80 18.35 -4.45
C GLU A 257 -2.76 16.89 -4.93
N HIS A 258 -2.76 15.94 -3.99
CA HIS A 258 -2.72 14.51 -4.29
C HIS A 258 -4.11 13.92 -4.53
N VAL A 259 -5.18 14.70 -4.32
CA VAL A 259 -6.56 14.23 -4.45
C VAL A 259 -6.92 14.11 -5.92
N ARG A 260 -7.31 12.90 -6.32
CA ARG A 260 -7.86 12.62 -7.64
C ARG A 260 -8.92 11.53 -7.53
N GLY A 261 -10.11 11.97 -7.14
CA GLY A 261 -11.27 11.10 -6.92
C GLY A 261 -11.81 10.47 -8.20
N GLU A 262 -12.77 9.57 -8.03
CA GLU A 262 -13.48 8.90 -9.12
C GLU A 262 -14.07 9.90 -10.12
N SER A 263 -14.59 11.03 -9.64
CA SER A 263 -15.20 12.07 -10.50
C SER A 263 -14.24 12.64 -11.55
N ALA A 264 -12.93 12.67 -11.26
CA ALA A 264 -11.90 13.21 -12.15
C ALA A 264 -11.67 12.38 -13.42
N TYR A 265 -12.33 11.22 -13.53
CA TYR A 265 -12.22 10.31 -14.67
C TYR A 265 -13.55 10.18 -15.45
N ASN A 266 -14.61 10.89 -15.04
CA ASN A 266 -15.95 10.76 -15.64
C ASN A 266 -15.97 10.94 -17.16
N ASP A 267 -15.23 11.93 -17.68
CA ASP A 267 -15.13 12.21 -19.11
C ASP A 267 -14.42 11.09 -19.90
N ASP A 268 -13.58 10.30 -19.23
CA ASP A 268 -12.80 9.21 -19.84
C ASP A 268 -13.54 7.85 -19.78
N LEU A 269 -14.61 7.72 -18.99
CA LEU A 269 -15.33 6.45 -18.83
C LEU A 269 -15.93 5.95 -20.16
N ALA A 270 -16.54 6.85 -20.93
CA ALA A 270 -17.06 6.54 -22.25
C ALA A 270 -15.94 6.18 -23.24
N VAL A 271 -14.78 6.84 -23.13
CA VAL A 271 -13.60 6.58 -23.96
C VAL A 271 -13.07 5.17 -23.69
N VAL A 272 -12.95 4.78 -22.41
CA VAL A 272 -12.55 3.43 -22.00
C VAL A 272 -13.45 2.37 -22.63
N VAL A 273 -14.77 2.50 -22.49
CA VAL A 273 -15.71 1.52 -23.05
C VAL A 273 -15.62 1.46 -24.59
N ASN A 274 -15.53 2.61 -25.26
CA ASN A 274 -15.40 2.67 -26.71
C ASN A 274 -14.11 2.04 -27.22
N GLU A 275 -12.99 2.23 -26.52
CA GLU A 275 -11.71 1.61 -26.90
C GLU A 275 -11.68 0.11 -26.66
N LEU A 276 -12.29 -0.37 -25.56
CA LEU A 276 -12.48 -1.81 -25.34
C LEU A 276 -13.33 -2.42 -26.46
N LYS A 277 -14.40 -1.74 -26.88
CA LYS A 277 -15.23 -2.15 -28.02
C LYS A 277 -14.43 -2.19 -29.31
N ALA A 278 -13.66 -1.15 -29.63
CA ALA A 278 -12.85 -1.06 -30.85
C ALA A 278 -11.79 -2.17 -30.93
N LYS A 279 -11.33 -2.68 -29.78
CA LYS A 279 -10.40 -3.81 -29.68
C LYS A 279 -11.08 -5.18 -29.66
N ASN A 280 -12.41 -5.24 -29.82
CA ASN A 280 -13.21 -6.46 -29.74
C ASN A 280 -13.04 -7.22 -28.42
N LEU A 281 -12.87 -6.49 -27.31
CA LEU A 281 -12.75 -7.08 -25.97
C LEU A 281 -14.09 -7.16 -25.22
N LEU A 282 -15.12 -6.48 -25.72
CA LEU A 282 -16.44 -6.46 -25.08
C LEU A 282 -17.36 -7.53 -25.66
N THR A 283 -18.05 -8.21 -24.76
CA THR A 283 -19.16 -9.11 -25.03
C THR A 283 -20.38 -8.64 -24.24
N GLU A 284 -21.54 -8.60 -24.88
CA GLU A 284 -22.79 -8.30 -24.19
C GLU A 284 -23.28 -9.52 -23.39
N SER A 285 -23.62 -9.31 -22.12
CA SER A 285 -24.18 -10.34 -21.23
C SER A 285 -25.30 -9.70 -20.39
N ASP A 286 -26.53 -10.21 -20.54
CA ASP A 286 -27.72 -9.66 -19.87
C ASP A 286 -27.89 -8.13 -20.06
N GLY A 287 -27.56 -7.64 -21.26
CA GLY A 287 -27.58 -6.22 -21.63
C GLY A 287 -26.40 -5.40 -21.09
N ALA A 288 -25.57 -5.94 -20.22
CA ALA A 288 -24.35 -5.28 -19.75
C ALA A 288 -23.17 -5.53 -20.70
N GLN A 289 -22.22 -4.60 -20.75
CA GLN A 289 -20.98 -4.74 -21.49
C GLN A 289 -19.89 -5.31 -20.58
N CYS A 290 -19.39 -6.49 -20.93
CA CYS A 290 -18.47 -7.26 -20.10
C CYS A 290 -17.20 -7.62 -20.86
N VAL A 291 -16.07 -7.68 -20.15
CA VAL A 291 -14.86 -8.36 -20.64
C VAL A 291 -14.78 -9.73 -19.97
N PHE A 292 -14.57 -10.77 -20.76
CA PHE A 292 -14.34 -12.13 -20.28
C PHE A 292 -12.87 -12.49 -20.42
N LEU A 293 -12.32 -13.10 -19.36
CA LEU A 293 -10.91 -13.43 -19.26
C LEU A 293 -10.80 -14.91 -18.89
N ASP A 294 -10.10 -15.70 -19.71
CA ASP A 294 -10.03 -17.16 -19.55
C ASP A 294 -9.48 -17.62 -18.20
N GLU A 295 -8.62 -16.78 -17.61
CA GLU A 295 -7.91 -17.00 -16.36
C GLU A 295 -8.81 -16.84 -15.12
N PHE A 296 -9.95 -16.16 -15.25
CA PHE A 296 -10.87 -15.89 -14.13
C PHE A 296 -12.17 -16.65 -14.31
N ARG A 297 -12.35 -17.71 -13.52
CA ARG A 297 -13.53 -18.58 -13.56
C ARG A 297 -14.15 -18.74 -12.18
N ASN A 298 -15.47 -18.95 -12.15
CA ASN A 298 -16.18 -19.29 -10.92
C ASN A 298 -15.87 -20.76 -10.52
N LYS A 299 -16.47 -21.23 -9.42
CA LYS A 299 -16.28 -22.60 -8.92
C LYS A 299 -16.81 -23.67 -9.88
N ASP A 300 -17.77 -23.32 -10.73
CA ASP A 300 -18.44 -24.20 -11.68
C ASP A 300 -17.70 -24.23 -13.04
N GLY A 301 -16.66 -23.43 -13.20
CA GLY A 301 -15.82 -23.34 -14.40
C GLY A 301 -16.23 -22.26 -15.40
N ASP A 302 -17.30 -21.50 -15.12
CA ASP A 302 -17.77 -20.43 -16.00
C ASP A 302 -16.88 -19.19 -15.91
N PRO A 303 -16.62 -18.49 -17.03
CA PRO A 303 -15.88 -17.23 -17.03
C PRO A 303 -16.54 -16.16 -16.15
N LEU A 304 -15.74 -15.48 -15.31
CA LEU A 304 -16.20 -14.37 -14.50
C LEU A 304 -16.22 -13.07 -15.34
N PRO A 305 -17.37 -12.38 -15.46
CA PRO A 305 -17.43 -11.15 -16.22
C PRO A 305 -16.80 -9.98 -15.47
N VAL A 306 -16.00 -9.19 -16.17
CA VAL A 306 -15.61 -7.84 -15.73
C VAL A 306 -16.60 -6.87 -16.35
N ILE A 307 -17.61 -6.45 -15.59
CA ILE A 307 -18.65 -5.54 -16.07
C ILE A 307 -18.08 -4.12 -16.13
N VAL A 308 -18.01 -3.52 -17.31
CA VAL A 308 -17.52 -2.14 -17.51
C VAL A 308 -18.64 -1.15 -17.84
N GLN A 309 -19.84 -1.65 -18.16
CA GLN A 309 -21.04 -0.82 -18.30
C GLN A 309 -22.28 -1.68 -18.04
N LYS A 310 -23.20 -1.19 -17.21
CA LYS A 310 -24.48 -1.84 -16.94
C LYS A 310 -25.44 -1.71 -18.12
N ALA A 311 -26.52 -2.51 -18.10
CA ALA A 311 -27.59 -2.43 -19.10
C ALA A 311 -28.31 -1.08 -19.15
N ASP A 312 -28.35 -0.35 -18.03
CA ASP A 312 -28.89 1.02 -17.96
C ASP A 312 -27.91 2.10 -18.43
N GLY A 313 -26.75 1.70 -18.97
CA GLY A 313 -25.69 2.59 -19.44
C GLY A 313 -24.76 3.11 -18.34
N GLY A 314 -25.07 2.87 -17.07
CA GLY A 314 -24.27 3.33 -15.94
C GLY A 314 -22.91 2.62 -15.83
N TYR A 315 -21.89 3.38 -15.46
CA TYR A 315 -20.53 2.87 -15.22
C TYR A 315 -20.36 2.30 -13.81
N LEU A 316 -19.30 1.51 -13.61
CA LEU A 316 -18.95 0.90 -12.33
C LEU A 316 -17.50 1.21 -11.96
N TYR A 317 -17.07 0.77 -10.77
CA TYR A 317 -15.70 0.92 -10.28
C TYR A 317 -14.65 0.39 -11.27
N ALA A 318 -14.92 -0.73 -11.96
CA ALA A 318 -14.00 -1.27 -12.96
C ALA A 318 -13.70 -0.27 -14.09
N THR A 319 -14.70 0.51 -14.52
CA THR A 319 -14.54 1.53 -15.56
C THR A 319 -13.70 2.70 -15.07
N SER A 320 -13.98 3.17 -13.84
CA SER A 320 -13.22 4.25 -13.18
C SER A 320 -11.75 3.85 -12.95
N ASP A 321 -11.50 2.61 -12.50
CA ASP A 321 -10.13 2.12 -12.28
C ASP A 321 -9.35 1.94 -13.59
N LEU A 322 -10.02 1.52 -14.67
CA LEU A 322 -9.40 1.44 -16.00
C LEU A 322 -9.03 2.83 -16.52
N ALA A 323 -9.91 3.83 -16.35
CA ALA A 323 -9.62 5.22 -16.68
C ALA A 323 -8.48 5.78 -15.81
N ALA A 324 -8.46 5.45 -14.52
CA ALA A 324 -7.38 5.83 -13.61
C ALA A 324 -6.03 5.24 -14.03
N LEU A 325 -5.98 3.96 -14.38
CA LEU A 325 -4.78 3.29 -14.90
C LEU A 325 -4.26 3.97 -16.18
N ARG A 326 -5.16 4.27 -17.11
CA ARG A 326 -4.86 4.98 -18.36
C ARG A 326 -4.28 6.37 -18.09
N TYR A 327 -4.91 7.15 -17.23
CA TYR A 327 -4.39 8.45 -16.78
C TYR A 327 -3.00 8.34 -16.15
N ARG A 328 -2.82 7.40 -15.22
CA ARG A 328 -1.54 7.17 -14.53
C ARG A 328 -0.43 6.76 -15.48
N GLN A 329 -0.75 5.96 -16.50
CA GLN A 329 0.23 5.59 -17.52
C GLN A 329 0.62 6.78 -18.40
N HIS A 330 -0.36 7.48 -18.96
CA HIS A 330 -0.11 8.44 -20.03
C HIS A 330 0.20 9.85 -19.54
N MET A 331 -0.41 10.28 -18.44
CA MET A 331 -0.24 11.62 -17.89
C MET A 331 0.83 11.66 -16.80
N LEU A 332 0.93 10.63 -15.97
CA LEU A 332 1.94 10.58 -14.90
C LEU A 332 3.22 9.85 -15.33
N GLY A 333 3.21 9.09 -16.43
CA GLY A 333 4.38 8.38 -16.93
C GLY A 333 4.82 7.23 -16.02
N ALA A 334 3.87 6.55 -15.36
CA ALA A 334 4.18 5.53 -14.37
C ALA A 334 4.95 4.34 -14.97
N ASN A 335 6.02 3.93 -14.27
CA ASN A 335 6.70 2.64 -14.49
C ASN A 335 6.14 1.56 -13.57
N ARG A 336 5.68 1.97 -12.38
CA ARG A 336 5.10 1.08 -11.36
C ARG A 336 3.88 1.75 -10.74
N MET A 337 2.84 0.98 -10.48
CA MET A 337 1.62 1.46 -9.82
C MET A 337 1.28 0.53 -8.66
N LEU A 338 1.29 1.07 -7.44
CA LEU A 338 1.07 0.33 -6.19
C LEU A 338 -0.27 0.73 -5.59
N TYR A 339 -1.16 -0.25 -5.41
CA TYR A 339 -2.53 -0.04 -4.91
C TYR A 339 -2.68 -0.58 -3.50
N PHE A 340 -2.71 0.30 -2.50
CA PHE A 340 -2.92 -0.07 -1.10
C PHE A 340 -4.41 -0.12 -0.80
N VAL A 341 -5.03 -1.27 -1.09
CA VAL A 341 -6.46 -1.49 -0.90
C VAL A 341 -6.69 -2.81 -0.17
N ASP A 342 -7.79 -2.94 0.58
CA ASP A 342 -8.15 -4.13 1.33
C ASP A 342 -8.02 -5.43 0.50
N GLN A 343 -7.52 -6.50 1.12
CA GLN A 343 -7.25 -7.80 0.48
C GLN A 343 -8.50 -8.40 -0.18
N ARG A 344 -9.71 -8.08 0.31
CA ARG A 344 -10.98 -8.54 -0.28
C ARG A 344 -11.22 -8.04 -1.70
N GLN A 345 -10.51 -6.99 -2.14
CA GLN A 345 -10.60 -6.46 -3.50
C GLN A 345 -9.57 -7.07 -4.47
N ALA A 346 -8.81 -8.09 -4.05
CA ALA A 346 -7.74 -8.67 -4.88
C ALA A 346 -8.23 -9.16 -6.25
N LEU A 347 -9.38 -9.85 -6.31
CA LEU A 347 -9.93 -10.35 -7.57
C LEU A 347 -10.24 -9.21 -8.55
N HIS A 348 -10.86 -8.13 -8.05
CA HIS A 348 -11.17 -6.94 -8.84
C HIS A 348 -9.90 -6.33 -9.46
N PHE A 349 -8.86 -6.10 -8.66
CA PHE A 349 -7.61 -5.54 -9.18
C PHE A 349 -6.90 -6.47 -10.15
N GLN A 350 -6.89 -7.78 -9.89
CA GLN A 350 -6.35 -8.76 -10.85
C GLN A 350 -7.06 -8.68 -12.20
N GLN A 351 -8.39 -8.64 -12.19
CA GLN A 351 -9.20 -8.52 -13.40
C GLN A 351 -8.93 -7.19 -14.12
N VAL A 352 -9.01 -6.07 -13.42
CA VAL A 352 -8.80 -4.73 -13.99
C VAL A 352 -7.39 -4.57 -14.55
N PHE A 353 -6.35 -5.07 -13.87
CA PHE A 353 -4.98 -5.03 -14.38
C PHE A 353 -4.81 -5.84 -15.66
N THR A 354 -5.41 -7.03 -15.72
CA THR A 354 -5.40 -7.86 -16.94
C THR A 354 -6.12 -7.16 -18.08
N VAL A 355 -7.31 -6.60 -17.84
CA VAL A 355 -8.04 -5.83 -18.86
C VAL A 355 -7.22 -4.62 -19.33
N ALA A 356 -6.60 -3.86 -18.42
CA ALA A 356 -5.77 -2.70 -18.78
C ALA A 356 -4.58 -3.08 -19.67
N LYS A 357 -3.91 -4.20 -19.39
CA LYS A 357 -2.80 -4.72 -20.22
C LYS A 357 -3.27 -5.22 -21.58
N LEU A 358 -4.39 -5.95 -21.64
CA LEU A 358 -4.98 -6.41 -22.90
C LEU A 358 -5.45 -5.25 -23.78
N ALA A 359 -6.07 -4.24 -23.17
CA ALA A 359 -6.50 -3.02 -23.84
C ALA A 359 -5.32 -2.14 -24.25
N GLY A 360 -4.14 -2.31 -23.66
CA GLY A 360 -2.98 -1.45 -23.89
C GLY A 360 -3.14 -0.05 -23.27
N PHE A 361 -3.97 0.08 -22.23
CA PHE A 361 -4.09 1.30 -21.42
C PHE A 361 -2.86 1.51 -20.54
N VAL A 362 -2.12 0.44 -20.26
CA VAL A 362 -0.81 0.47 -19.62
C VAL A 362 0.21 -0.23 -20.51
N ASN A 363 1.49 0.13 -20.38
CA ASN A 363 2.54 -0.59 -21.08
C ASN A 363 2.67 -2.01 -20.52
N ARG A 364 3.15 -2.95 -21.34
CA ARG A 364 3.28 -4.36 -20.93
C ARG A 364 4.26 -4.55 -19.76
N ASP A 365 5.34 -3.77 -19.78
CA ASP A 365 6.42 -3.74 -18.79
C ASP A 365 6.09 -2.89 -17.55
N THR A 366 5.02 -2.10 -17.56
CA THR A 366 4.53 -1.42 -16.35
C THR A 366 4.13 -2.44 -15.29
N GLU A 367 4.70 -2.29 -14.09
CA GLU A 367 4.36 -3.12 -12.92
C GLU A 367 3.06 -2.60 -12.30
N LEU A 368 2.04 -3.45 -12.24
CA LEU A 368 0.80 -3.19 -11.53
C LEU A 368 0.73 -4.13 -10.33
N ALA A 369 0.65 -3.58 -9.12
CA ALA A 369 0.69 -4.36 -7.89
C ALA A 369 -0.45 -4.00 -6.95
N HIS A 370 -1.27 -4.99 -6.61
CA HIS A 370 -2.22 -4.89 -5.51
C HIS A 370 -1.48 -5.17 -4.20
N MET A 371 -1.31 -4.12 -3.40
CA MET A 371 -0.64 -4.14 -2.10
C MET A 371 -1.67 -4.42 -1.00
N GLY A 372 -2.37 -5.54 -1.13
CA GLY A 372 -3.46 -5.96 -0.26
C GLY A 372 -3.13 -5.99 1.24
N PHE A 373 -4.07 -5.57 2.08
CA PHE A 373 -3.93 -5.69 3.53
C PHE A 373 -5.16 -6.35 4.18
N GLY A 374 -4.93 -7.05 5.30
CA GLY A 374 -5.99 -7.72 6.07
C GLY A 374 -6.89 -6.73 6.81
N THR A 375 -8.00 -7.21 7.38
CA THR A 375 -8.96 -6.34 8.07
C THR A 375 -8.46 -5.89 9.43
N MET A 376 -8.97 -4.75 9.92
CA MET A 376 -8.78 -4.32 11.30
C MET A 376 -9.92 -4.89 12.16
N ASN A 377 -9.55 -5.72 13.12
CA ASN A 377 -10.47 -6.48 13.95
C ASN A 377 -10.34 -6.07 15.43
N GLY A 378 -11.43 -6.21 16.17
CA GLY A 378 -11.41 -6.08 17.63
C GLY A 378 -10.84 -7.31 18.33
N PRO A 379 -10.75 -7.27 19.67
CA PRO A 379 -10.28 -8.41 20.47
C PRO A 379 -11.12 -9.69 20.30
N ASP A 380 -12.36 -9.56 19.82
CA ASP A 380 -13.27 -10.66 19.52
C ASP A 380 -13.04 -11.30 18.14
N GLY A 381 -12.05 -10.81 17.37
CA GLY A 381 -11.72 -11.29 16.03
C GLY A 381 -12.69 -10.81 14.93
N LYS A 382 -13.68 -9.97 15.26
CA LYS A 382 -14.63 -9.40 14.30
C LYS A 382 -14.19 -8.01 13.85
N PRO A 383 -14.76 -7.46 12.75
CA PRO A 383 -14.43 -6.10 12.31
C PRO A 383 -14.55 -5.09 13.46
N PHE A 384 -13.53 -4.23 13.59
CA PHE A 384 -13.44 -3.29 14.69
C PHE A 384 -14.59 -2.27 14.67
N LYS A 385 -15.34 -2.22 15.76
CA LYS A 385 -16.58 -1.43 15.92
C LYS A 385 -16.60 -0.71 17.26
N THR A 386 -17.40 0.34 17.34
CA THR A 386 -17.69 1.01 18.63
C THR A 386 -18.46 0.08 19.56
N ARG A 387 -18.54 0.43 20.85
CA ARG A 387 -19.30 -0.34 21.85
C ARG A 387 -20.78 -0.53 21.46
N ASP A 388 -21.34 0.44 20.75
CA ASP A 388 -22.73 0.41 20.26
C ASP A 388 -22.86 -0.29 18.88
N GLY A 389 -21.79 -0.91 18.38
CA GLY A 389 -21.77 -1.65 17.11
C GLY A 389 -21.63 -0.79 15.84
N GLY A 390 -21.39 0.51 16.00
CA GLY A 390 -21.14 1.47 14.94
C GLY A 390 -19.70 1.42 14.41
N THR A 391 -19.44 2.24 13.39
CA THR A 391 -18.09 2.38 12.81
C THR A 391 -17.25 3.29 13.71
N VAL A 392 -16.00 2.93 13.98
CA VAL A 392 -15.10 3.77 14.78
C VAL A 392 -14.57 4.93 13.92
N LYS A 393 -14.93 6.16 14.31
CA LYS A 393 -14.38 7.39 13.73
C LYS A 393 -12.88 7.44 13.97
N LEU A 394 -12.12 7.77 12.93
CA LEU A 394 -10.66 7.77 13.06
C LEU A 394 -10.18 8.87 14.03
N ILE A 395 -10.80 10.04 14.02
CA ILE A 395 -10.43 11.14 14.92
C ILE A 395 -10.58 10.76 16.41
N ASP A 396 -11.62 10.00 16.75
CA ASP A 396 -11.88 9.53 18.12
C ASP A 396 -10.83 8.52 18.55
N LEU A 397 -10.41 7.63 17.65
CA LEU A 397 -9.33 6.68 17.91
C LEU A 397 -8.00 7.39 18.18
N LEU A 398 -7.68 8.45 17.43
CA LEU A 398 -6.47 9.25 17.67
C LEU A 398 -6.56 10.03 18.99
N ASN A 399 -7.74 10.58 19.32
CA ASN A 399 -7.99 11.22 20.61
C ASN A 399 -7.75 10.25 21.77
N GLU A 400 -8.29 9.03 21.68
CA GLU A 400 -8.13 8.01 22.72
C GLU A 400 -6.67 7.55 22.84
N ALA A 401 -5.96 7.38 21.72
CA ALA A 401 -4.54 7.01 21.71
C ALA A 401 -3.69 8.05 22.46
N GLU A 402 -3.89 9.35 22.17
CA GLU A 402 -3.16 10.43 22.82
C GLU A 402 -3.52 10.57 24.31
N GLN A 403 -4.79 10.41 24.68
CA GLN A 403 -5.23 10.46 26.08
C GLN A 403 -4.61 9.33 26.91
N ARG A 404 -4.60 8.11 26.37
CA ARG A 404 -3.96 6.96 27.03
C ARG A 404 -2.45 7.14 27.13
N ALA A 405 -1.80 7.62 26.06
CA ALA A 405 -0.38 7.94 26.07
C ALA A 405 -0.04 9.02 27.11
N TYR A 406 -0.86 10.07 27.25
CA TYR A 406 -0.67 11.12 28.25
C TYR A 406 -0.72 10.57 29.67
N ALA A 407 -1.72 9.73 29.99
CA ALA A 407 -1.81 9.10 31.30
C ALA A 407 -0.56 8.28 31.63
N LEU A 408 -0.10 7.48 30.66
CA LEU A 408 1.07 6.61 30.78
C LEU A 408 2.39 7.39 30.95
N VAL A 409 2.59 8.45 30.17
CA VAL A 409 3.79 9.30 30.23
C VAL A 409 3.82 10.08 31.54
N LYS A 410 2.67 10.61 31.99
CA LYS A 410 2.53 11.36 33.25
C LYS A 410 2.80 10.49 34.47
N GLU A 411 2.34 9.24 34.46
CA GLU A 411 2.62 8.28 35.53
C GLU A 411 4.14 8.04 35.68
N LYS A 412 4.86 7.88 34.57
CA LYS A 412 6.31 7.63 34.58
C LYS A 412 7.14 8.89 34.82
N ASN A 413 6.66 10.06 34.42
CA ASN A 413 7.40 11.31 34.47
C ASN A 413 6.59 12.43 35.17
N PRO A 414 6.26 12.27 36.46
CA PRO A 414 5.32 13.16 37.16
C PRO A 414 5.84 14.59 37.34
N SER A 415 7.15 14.82 37.17
CA SER A 415 7.80 16.12 37.33
C SER A 415 7.85 16.97 36.05
N LEU A 416 7.49 16.42 34.89
CA LEU A 416 7.51 17.18 33.63
C LEU A 416 6.37 18.20 33.58
N ALA A 417 6.59 19.29 32.85
CA ALA A 417 5.57 20.31 32.63
C ALA A 417 4.42 19.76 31.77
N ASP A 418 3.19 20.23 32.00
CA ASP A 418 2.00 19.72 31.29
C ASP A 418 2.10 19.86 29.75
N ALA A 419 2.70 20.95 29.28
CA ALA A 419 2.92 21.17 27.84
C ALA A 419 3.85 20.13 27.22
N GLU A 420 4.94 19.77 27.93
CA GLU A 420 5.90 18.75 27.50
C GLU A 420 5.28 17.35 27.57
N LEU A 421 4.51 17.05 28.61
CA LEU A 421 3.74 15.81 28.72
C LEU A 421 2.78 15.63 27.53
N ARG A 422 2.09 16.70 27.12
CA ARG A 422 1.17 16.66 25.97
C ARG A 422 1.89 16.44 24.64
N ASP A 423 3.06 17.06 24.45
CA ASP A 423 3.85 16.88 23.24
C ASP A 423 4.39 15.44 23.11
N ILE A 424 4.92 14.90 24.20
CA ILE A 424 5.35 13.49 24.27
C ILE A 424 4.15 12.56 24.05
N ALA A 425 3.01 12.82 24.70
CA ALA A 425 1.81 12.01 24.56
C ALA A 425 1.26 11.99 23.13
N ARG A 426 1.26 13.15 22.45
CA ARG A 426 0.89 13.25 21.04
C ARG A 426 1.80 12.39 20.18
N THR A 427 3.11 12.54 20.37
CA THR A 427 4.12 11.79 19.61
C THR A 427 3.97 10.28 19.84
N VAL A 428 3.94 9.84 21.10
CA VAL A 428 3.80 8.42 21.46
C VAL A 428 2.47 7.86 20.97
N GLY A 429 1.35 8.55 21.23
CA GLY A 429 0.02 8.08 20.84
C GLY A 429 -0.11 7.86 19.33
N ILE A 430 0.27 8.85 18.53
CA ILE A 430 0.21 8.74 17.07
C ILE A 430 1.24 7.74 16.52
N ALA A 431 2.47 7.73 17.06
CA ALA A 431 3.50 6.78 16.63
C ALA A 431 3.07 5.34 16.92
N SER A 432 2.51 5.06 18.10
CA SER A 432 1.99 3.73 18.45
C SER A 432 0.87 3.28 17.51
N VAL A 433 -0.05 4.18 17.11
CA VAL A 433 -1.11 3.84 16.12
C VAL A 433 -0.48 3.38 14.81
N LYS A 434 0.54 4.10 14.33
CA LYS A 434 1.24 3.79 13.08
C LYS A 434 2.07 2.52 13.18
N TYR A 435 2.85 2.41 14.25
CA TYR A 435 3.81 1.33 14.44
C TYR A 435 3.14 -0.01 14.72
N ALA A 436 2.01 -0.01 15.44
CA ALA A 436 1.27 -1.24 15.70
C ALA A 436 0.70 -1.90 14.43
N ASP A 437 0.45 -1.11 13.38
CA ASP A 437 0.12 -1.62 12.05
C ASP A 437 1.39 -2.02 11.28
N LEU A 438 2.36 -1.10 11.15
CA LEU A 438 3.57 -1.30 10.34
C LEU A 438 4.50 -2.42 10.82
N SER A 439 4.48 -2.74 12.11
CA SER A 439 5.26 -3.84 12.70
C SER A 439 4.72 -5.22 12.35
N LYS A 440 3.50 -5.30 11.81
CA LYS A 440 2.84 -6.56 11.43
C LYS A 440 2.87 -6.74 9.92
N ASN A 441 2.79 -7.99 9.47
CA ASN A 441 2.67 -8.25 8.04
C ASN A 441 1.32 -7.69 7.53
N ARG A 442 1.37 -6.84 6.50
CA ARG A 442 0.18 -6.19 5.91
C ARG A 442 -0.93 -7.17 5.55
N THR A 443 -0.58 -8.36 5.03
CA THR A 443 -1.57 -9.32 4.54
C THR A 443 -2.35 -10.01 5.66
N SER A 444 -1.85 -9.95 6.90
CA SER A 444 -2.55 -10.51 8.06
C SER A 444 -3.63 -9.56 8.54
N ASP A 445 -4.71 -10.15 9.08
CA ASP A 445 -5.67 -9.41 9.88
C ASP A 445 -4.99 -8.82 11.11
N TYR A 446 -5.39 -7.60 11.47
CA TYR A 446 -4.81 -6.84 12.56
C TYR A 446 -5.81 -6.73 13.71
N ILE A 447 -5.50 -7.39 14.83
CA ILE A 447 -6.25 -7.19 16.07
C ILE A 447 -5.77 -5.89 16.72
N PHE A 448 -6.66 -4.92 16.79
CA PHE A 448 -6.42 -3.62 17.43
C PHE A 448 -6.53 -3.74 18.95
N ASN A 449 -5.51 -3.25 19.67
CA ASN A 449 -5.45 -3.29 21.12
C ASN A 449 -4.58 -2.15 21.65
N PHE A 450 -5.19 -1.19 22.35
CA PHE A 450 -4.51 -0.03 22.93
C PHE A 450 -3.42 -0.39 23.93
N ASP A 451 -3.64 -1.39 24.77
CA ASP A 451 -2.71 -1.76 25.84
C ASP A 451 -1.43 -2.38 25.24
N GLN A 452 -1.58 -3.17 24.17
CA GLN A 452 -0.42 -3.75 23.47
C GLN A 452 0.38 -2.69 22.71
N MET A 453 -0.27 -1.79 21.98
CA MET A 453 0.43 -0.79 21.15
C MET A 453 1.09 0.33 21.97
N LEU A 454 0.62 0.60 23.19
CA LEU A 454 1.18 1.60 24.10
C LEU A 454 2.12 0.97 25.15
N SER A 455 2.38 -0.34 25.07
CA SER A 455 3.33 -1.02 25.94
C SER A 455 4.75 -0.48 25.72
N PHE A 456 5.52 -0.33 26.80
CA PHE A 456 6.96 -0.05 26.73
C PHE A 456 7.81 -1.33 26.59
N GLU A 457 7.17 -2.49 26.69
CA GLU A 457 7.81 -3.79 26.52
C GLU A 457 7.40 -4.40 25.18
N GLY A 458 8.38 -4.99 24.49
CA GLY A 458 8.17 -5.64 23.20
C GLY A 458 8.60 -4.77 22.01
N ASN A 459 8.01 -5.05 20.85
CA ASN A 459 8.27 -4.32 19.61
C ASN A 459 7.12 -3.33 19.35
N THR A 460 7.18 -2.18 20.02
CA THR A 460 6.10 -1.18 20.10
C THR A 460 6.56 0.25 19.85
#